data_AF-A0A7T0WGS2-F1
#
_entry.id   AF-A0A7T0WGS2-F1
#
_cell.length_a   1.000
_cell.length_b   1.000
_cell.length_c   1.000
_cell.angle_alpha   90.00
_cell.angle_beta   90.00
_cell.angle_gamma   90.00
#
_symmetry.space_group_name_H-M   'P 1'
#
loop_
_entity.id
_entity.type
_entity.pdbx_description
1 polymer ?
#
loop_
_entity_poly.entity_id
_entity_poly.type
_entity_poly.pdbx_seq_one_letter_code
_entity_poly.pdbx_strand_id
1 'polypeptide(L)' 'MLVQNNCIIARANIKELHPNGTAEIGYRVGRNVTGKGIGSRCVTHLVNTGVNLVLNQLSAVVLNNNPASSA' A
#
# COMPACT_ATOMS: atom_id res chain seq x y z
N MET A 1 1.31 -0.22 9.44
CA MET A 1 -0.09 -0.30 9.91
C MET A 1 -0.51 1.09 10.36
N LEU A 2 -1.73 1.53 10.04
CA LEU A 2 -2.24 2.82 10.50
C LEU A 2 -3.36 2.59 11.52
N VAL A 3 -3.17 3.15 12.72
CA VAL A 3 -4.11 3.06 13.84
C VAL A 3 -4.64 4.44 14.17
N GLN A 4 -5.95 4.55 14.37
CA GLN A 4 -6.61 5.76 14.83
C GLN A 4 -7.65 5.37 15.87
N ASN A 5 -7.66 6.05 17.03
CA ASN A 5 -8.58 5.77 18.14
C ASN A 5 -8.59 4.29 18.55
N ASN A 6 -7.40 3.68 18.71
CA ASN A 6 -7.21 2.25 18.99
C ASN A 6 -7.80 1.28 17.94
N CYS A 7 -8.24 1.78 16.78
CA CYS A 7 -8.75 0.96 15.69
C CYS A 7 -7.78 0.93 14.52
N ILE A 8 -7.56 -0.25 13.94
CA ILE A 8 -6.76 -0.41 12.72
C ILE A 8 -7.61 0.09 11.56
N ILE A 9 -7.24 1.23 10.99
CA ILE A 9 -7.99 1.86 9.90
C ILE A 9 -7.40 1.55 8.52
N ALA A 10 -6.13 1.16 8.45
CA ALA A 10 -5.51 0.69 7.21
C ALA A 10 -4.30 -0.21 7.47
N ARG A 11 -4.03 -1.08 6.49
CA ARG A 11 -2.84 -1.93 6.43
C ARG A 11 -2.17 -1.79 5.08
N ALA A 12 -0.85 -1.79 5.09
CA ALA A 12 0.00 -1.75 3.91
C ALA A 12 1.02 -2.87 4.05
N ASN A 13 1.27 -3.58 2.96
CA ASN A 13 2.08 -4.79 2.92
C ASN A 13 3.01 -4.74 1.70
N ILE A 14 4.24 -5.24 1.90
CA ILE A 14 5.17 -5.64 0.85
C ILE A 14 5.24 -7.17 0.88
N LYS A 15 5.27 -7.80 -0.28
CA LYS A 15 5.38 -9.26 -0.45
C LYS A 15 6.27 -9.57 -1.66
N GLU A 16 6.71 -10.81 -1.77
CA GLU A 16 7.54 -11.28 -2.89
C GLU A 16 8.78 -10.40 -3.11
N LEU A 17 9.59 -10.20 -2.06
CA LEU A 17 10.84 -9.45 -2.17
C LEU A 17 11.85 -10.28 -2.97
N HIS A 18 12.15 -9.88 -4.19
CA HIS A 18 13.04 -10.63 -5.08
C HIS A 18 14.49 -10.10 -5.03
N PRO A 19 15.50 -10.98 -5.21
CA PRO A 19 16.91 -10.57 -5.22
C PRO A 19 17.28 -9.55 -6.32
N ASN A 20 16.50 -9.45 -7.38
CA ASN A 20 16.68 -8.47 -8.46
C ASN A 20 16.13 -7.06 -8.11
N GLY A 21 15.70 -6.84 -6.86
CA GLY A 21 15.23 -5.54 -6.39
C GLY A 21 13.78 -5.22 -6.70
N THR A 22 12.95 -6.23 -7.02
CA THR A 22 11.51 -6.04 -7.23
C THR A 22 10.69 -6.54 -6.04
N ALA A 23 9.52 -5.95 -5.82
CA ALA A 23 8.55 -6.45 -4.85
C ALA A 23 7.12 -6.09 -5.23
N GLU A 24 6.17 -6.86 -4.73
CA GLU A 24 4.75 -6.54 -4.84
C GLU A 24 4.26 -5.79 -3.59
N ILE A 25 3.39 -4.82 -3.80
CA ILE A 25 2.78 -4.04 -2.73
C ILE A 25 1.26 -4.17 -2.75
N GLY A 26 0.66 -4.02 -1.57
CA GLY A 26 -0.79 -3.97 -1.42
C GLY A 26 -1.20 -3.22 -0.18
N TYR A 27 -2.41 -2.68 -0.20
CA TYR A 27 -2.98 -2.02 0.97
C TYR A 27 -4.48 -2.30 1.07
N ARG A 28 -5.01 -2.13 2.28
CA ARG A 28 -6.44 -2.20 2.59
C ARG A 28 -6.79 -1.04 3.50
N VAL A 29 -7.90 -0.38 3.20
CA VAL A 29 -8.43 0.75 3.97
C VAL A 29 -9.81 0.36 4.49
N GLY A 30 -10.09 0.64 5.76
CA GLY A 30 -11.41 0.43 6.34
C GLY A 30 -12.46 1.25 5.59
N ARG A 31 -13.60 0.62 5.26
CA ARG A 31 -14.70 1.26 4.51
C ARG A 31 -15.12 2.61 5.09
N ASN A 32 -15.12 2.73 6.41
CA ASN A 32 -15.60 3.93 7.13
C ASN A 32 -14.66 5.14 7.00
N VAL A 33 -13.46 4.94 6.43
CA VAL A 33 -12.43 5.98 6.26
C VAL A 33 -11.95 6.11 4.81
N THR A 34 -12.63 5.48 3.85
CA THR A 34 -12.36 5.67 2.42
C THR A 34 -12.64 7.11 2.00
N GLY A 35 -12.01 7.57 0.91
CA GLY A 35 -12.15 8.94 0.41
C GLY A 35 -11.35 10.01 1.19
N LYS A 36 -10.64 9.61 2.26
CA LYS A 36 -9.83 10.52 3.11
C LYS A 36 -8.33 10.51 2.78
N GLY A 37 -7.93 10.06 1.58
CA GLY A 37 -6.52 9.96 1.16
C GLY A 37 -5.70 8.86 1.87
N ILE A 38 -6.33 7.98 2.65
CA ILE A 38 -5.64 6.94 3.43
C ILE A 38 -4.93 5.91 2.52
N GLY A 39 -5.53 5.56 1.38
CA GLY A 39 -4.91 4.68 0.38
C GLY A 39 -3.62 5.27 -0.17
N SER A 40 -3.67 6.52 -0.63
CA SER A 40 -2.49 7.25 -1.11
C SER A 40 -1.40 7.32 -0.03
N ARG A 41 -1.76 7.61 1.22
CA ARG A 41 -0.80 7.59 2.35
C ARG A 41 -0.15 6.21 2.54
N CYS A 42 -0.89 5.12 2.35
CA CYS A 42 -0.32 3.76 2.40
C CYS A 42 0.68 3.55 1.27
N VAL A 43 0.34 3.96 0.04
CA VAL A 43 1.24 3.84 -1.13
C VAL A 43 2.51 4.67 -0.93
N THR A 44 2.40 5.92 -0.49
CA THR A 44 3.57 6.76 -0.17
C THR A 44 4.49 6.09 0.86
N HIS A 45 3.91 5.51 1.91
CA HIS A 45 4.69 4.77 2.90
C HIS A 45 5.39 3.54 2.30
N LEU A 46 4.73 2.80 1.42
CA LEU A 46 5.29 1.64 0.73
C LEU A 46 6.42 2.04 -0.23
N VAL A 47 6.26 3.13 -0.98
CA VAL A 47 7.30 3.67 -1.87
C VAL A 47 8.54 4.07 -1.08
N ASN A 48 8.38 4.84 0.00
CA ASN A 48 9.51 5.22 0.86
C ASN A 48 10.20 3.99 1.48
N THR A 49 9.42 2.97 1.83
CA THR A 49 9.97 1.69 2.31
C THR A 49 10.77 0.99 1.23
N GLY A 50 10.29 0.96 -0.02
CA GLY A 50 11.01 0.39 -1.14
C GLY A 50 12.31 1.11 -1.45
N VAL A 51 12.34 2.45 -1.36
CA VAL A 51 13.58 3.23 -1.46
C VAL A 51 14.59 2.82 -0.39
N ASN A 52 14.15 2.69 0.87
CA ASN A 52 15.03 2.26 1.97
C ASN A 52 15.54 0.81 1.80
N LEU A 53 14.79 -0.03 1.09
CA LEU A 53 15.18 -1.41 0.76
C LEU A 53 15.97 -1.50 -0.56
N VAL A 54 16.30 -0.37 -1.19
CA VAL A 54 17.02 -0.30 -2.48
C VAL A 54 16.31 -1.08 -3.59
N LEU A 55 14.97 -1.04 -3.58
CA LEU A 55 14.16 -1.66 -4.62
C LEU A 55 14.09 -0.74 -5.84
N ASN A 56 14.20 -1.34 -7.02
CA ASN A 56 14.11 -0.63 -8.30
C ASN A 56 12.68 -0.64 -8.87
N GLN A 57 11.81 -1.54 -8.39
CA GLN A 57 10.44 -1.65 -8.85
C GLN A 57 9.52 -2.13 -7.74
N LEU A 58 8.37 -1.45 -7.61
CA LEU A 58 7.23 -1.91 -6.84
C LEU A 58 6.05 -2.10 -7.79
N SER A 59 5.39 -3.25 -7.72
CA SER A 59 4.18 -3.54 -8.51
C SER A 59 2.97 -3.71 -7.59
N ALA A 60 1.80 -3.29 -8.07
CA ALA A 60 0.53 -3.50 -7.38
C ALA A 60 -0.48 -4.06 -8.39
N VAL A 61 -1.25 -5.07 -7.98
CA VAL A 61 -2.33 -5.62 -8.79
C VAL A 61 -3.65 -5.27 -8.13
N VAL A 62 -4.53 -4.66 -8.92
CA VAL A 62 -5.89 -4.29 -8.50
C VAL A 62 -6.88 -5.03 -9.37
N LEU A 63 -8.05 -5.37 -8.82
CA LEU A 63 -9.14 -5.88 -9.62
C LEU A 63 -9.63 -4.77 -10.57
N ASN A 64 -9.93 -5.10 -11.83
CA ASN A 64 -10.39 -4.16 -12.85
C ASN A 64 -11.63 -3.35 -12.43
N ASN A 65 -12.40 -3.81 -11.44
CA ASN A 65 -13.59 -3.17 -10.89
C ASN A 65 -13.37 -2.50 -9.52
N ASN A 66 -12.14 -2.15 -9.17
CA ASN A 66 -11.81 -1.45 -7.92
C ASN A 66 -11.40 0.02 -8.17
N PRO A 67 -12.37 0.95 -8.32
CA PRO A 67 -12.10 2.36 -8.60
C PRO A 67 -11.34 3.08 -7.48
N ALA A 68 -11.33 2.52 -6.26
CA ALA A 68 -10.60 3.09 -5.13
C ALA A 68 -9.08 2.83 -5.19
N SER A 69 -8.62 1.96 -6.09
CA SER A 69 -7.20 1.59 -6.20
C SER A 69 -6.59 1.84 -7.58
N SER A 70 -7.38 2.37 -8.53
CA SER A 70 -6.93 2.75 -9.88
C SER A 70 -6.51 4.22 -10.01
N ALA A 71 -6.32 4.92 -8.89
CA ALA A 71 -6.01 6.35 -8.85
C ALA A 71 -4.54 6.61 -8.49
#